data_AF-A0A965KF13-F1
#
_entry.id   AF-A0A965KF13-F1
#
_cell.length_a   1.000
_cell.length_b   1.000
_cell.length_c   1.000
_cell.angle_alpha   90.00
_cell.angle_beta   90.00
_cell.angle_gamma   90.00
#
_symmetry.space_group_name_H-M   'P 1'
#
loop_
_entity.id
_entity.type
_entity.pdbx_description
1 polymer ?
#
loop_
_entity_poly.entity_id
_entity_poly.type
_entity_poly.pdbx_seq_one_letter_code
_entity_poly.pdbx_strand_id
1 'polypeptide(L)'
;MDFEIIDFSLERAKMLYPDLDNHELILEIAFLYDRTVKAGSQVPVLDLAKELDWAPEEVGDVVESAMFFKYLTEPKRGVIGAKITNKALRKLKLFGKHKV
;
A
#
# COMPACT_ATOMS: atom_id res chain seq x y z
N MET A 1 21.81 -7.06 15.95
CA MET A 1 22.20 -7.43 14.58
C MET A 1 20.89 -7.77 13.91
N ASP A 2 20.16 -6.72 13.56
CA ASP A 2 18.77 -6.78 13.14
C ASP A 2 18.77 -7.24 11.68
N PHE A 3 18.81 -8.56 11.51
CA PHE A 3 18.45 -9.18 10.23
C PHE A 3 17.03 -8.73 9.93
N GLU A 4 16.96 -7.67 9.13
CA GLU A 4 15.89 -7.30 8.22
C GLU A 4 14.75 -8.32 8.28
N ILE A 5 13.68 -7.96 9.01
CA ILE A 5 12.38 -8.52 8.67
C ILE A 5 12.15 -8.02 7.25
N ILE A 6 12.60 -8.81 6.27
CA ILE A 6 12.37 -8.54 4.86
C ILE A 6 10.87 -8.32 4.76
N ASP A 7 10.52 -7.09 4.43
CA ASP A 7 9.14 -6.70 4.26
C ASP A 7 8.66 -7.38 2.98
N PHE A 8 8.07 -8.57 3.15
CA PHE A 8 7.65 -9.42 2.05
C PHE A 8 6.77 -8.66 1.04
N SER A 9 5.94 -7.72 1.51
CA SER A 9 5.10 -6.90 0.64
C SER A 9 5.92 -5.88 -0.16
N LEU A 10 6.97 -5.29 0.42
CA LEU A 10 7.86 -4.36 -0.29
C LEU A 10 8.65 -5.08 -1.38
N GLU A 11 9.23 -6.24 -1.08
CA GLU A 11 9.96 -7.04 -2.06
C GLU A 11 9.05 -7.54 -3.17
N ARG A 12 7.84 -8.00 -2.83
CA ARG A 12 6.87 -8.43 -3.83
C ARG A 12 6.40 -7.27 -4.72
N ALA A 13 6.21 -6.08 -4.16
CA ALA A 13 5.89 -4.89 -4.95
C ALA A 13 7.02 -4.56 -5.95
N LYS A 14 8.29 -4.60 -5.51
CA LYS A 14 9.46 -4.39 -6.39
C LYS A 14 9.56 -5.44 -7.50
N MET A 15 9.20 -6.70 -7.23
CA MET A 15 9.18 -7.76 -8.25
C MET A 15 8.05 -7.62 -9.28
N LEU A 16 6.93 -7.00 -8.92
CA LEU A 16 5.77 -6.82 -9.79
C LEU A 16 5.85 -5.55 -10.65
N TYR A 17 6.70 -4.59 -10.28
CA TYR A 17 7.01 -3.41 -11.07
C TYR A 17 7.76 -3.79 -12.36
N PRO A 18 7.56 -3.07 -13.49
CA PRO A 18 6.81 -1.81 -13.68
C PRO A 18 5.34 -1.95 -14.11
N ASP A 19 4.71 -3.12 -13.95
CA ASP A 19 3.32 -3.33 -14.39
C ASP A 19 2.32 -2.68 -13.42
N LEU A 20 2.12 -1.36 -13.56
CA LEU A 20 1.29 -0.55 -12.65
C LEU A 20 -0.19 -0.95 -12.65
N ASP A 21 -0.68 -1.56 -13.74
CA ASP A 21 -2.05 -2.06 -13.86
C ASP A 21 -2.23 -3.46 -13.23
N ASN A 22 -1.15 -4.08 -12.77
CA ASN A 22 -1.19 -5.41 -12.18
C ASN A 22 -1.99 -5.42 -10.88
N HIS A 23 -3.08 -6.17 -10.86
CA HIS A 23 -3.93 -6.29 -9.67
C HIS A 23 -3.20 -6.77 -8.41
N GLU A 24 -2.19 -7.62 -8.54
CA GLU A 24 -1.38 -8.05 -7.39
C GLU A 24 -0.52 -6.91 -6.87
N LEU A 25 0.08 -6.13 -7.76
CA LEU A 25 0.87 -4.96 -7.36
C LEU A 25 -0.01 -3.93 -6.65
N ILE A 26 -1.18 -3.62 -7.23
CA ILE A 26 -2.13 -2.67 -6.65
C ILE A 26 -2.55 -3.13 -5.25
N LEU A 27 -2.68 -4.44 -4.99
CA LEU A 27 -2.97 -4.98 -3.66
C LEU A 27 -1.81 -4.78 -2.68
N GLU A 28 -0.57 -5.04 -3.09
CA GLU A 28 0.60 -4.83 -2.24
C GLU A 28 0.78 -3.34 -1.91
N ILE A 29 0.64 -2.45 -2.89
CA ILE A 29 0.70 -1.00 -2.68
C ILE A 29 -0.43 -0.52 -1.77
N ALA A 30 -1.65 -1.03 -1.91
CA ALA A 30 -2.75 -0.70 -1.00
C ALA A 30 -2.43 -1.07 0.46
N PHE A 31 -1.74 -2.19 0.67
CA PHE A 31 -1.31 -2.62 2.01
C PHE A 31 -0.19 -1.75 2.56
N LEU A 32 0.86 -1.52 1.77
CA LEU A 32 1.99 -0.68 2.17
C LEU A 32 1.55 0.75 2.44
N TYR A 33 0.66 1.31 1.63
CA TYR A 33 0.10 2.64 1.82
C TYR A 33 -0.68 2.77 3.14
N ASP A 34 -1.58 1.82 3.44
CA ASP A 34 -2.31 1.81 4.71
C ASP A 34 -1.36 1.68 5.92
N ARG A 35 -0.28 0.91 5.78
CA ARG A 35 0.78 0.82 6.80
C ARG A 35 1.48 2.17 7.00
N THR A 36 1.89 2.84 5.93
CA THR A 36 2.55 4.16 5.98
C THR A 36 1.64 5.21 6.63
N VAL A 37 0.34 5.18 6.32
CA VAL A 37 -0.67 6.04 6.97
C VAL A 37 -0.78 5.71 8.47
N LYS A 38 -0.85 4.43 8.84
CA LYS A 38 -0.92 3.99 10.25
C LYS A 38 0.34 4.33 11.05
N ALA A 39 1.49 4.40 10.40
CA ALA A 39 2.74 4.86 11.00
C ALA A 39 2.76 6.38 11.29
N GLY A 40 1.72 7.13 10.88
CA GLY A 40 1.56 8.55 11.18
C GLY A 40 2.09 9.48 10.09
N SER A 41 2.41 8.97 8.91
CA SER A 41 2.86 9.79 7.78
C SER A 41 1.83 10.87 7.42
N GLN A 42 2.33 12.08 7.18
CA GLN A 42 1.52 13.22 6.70
C GLN A 42 1.50 13.29 5.16
N VAL A 43 2.43 12.60 4.50
CA VAL A 43 2.62 12.58 3.04
C VAL A 43 2.83 11.13 2.55
N PRO A 44 1.85 10.23 2.76
CA PRO A 44 2.05 8.79 2.62
C PRO A 44 2.50 8.33 1.23
N VAL A 45 2.10 9.04 0.16
CA VAL A 45 2.57 8.74 -1.20
C VAL A 45 4.08 9.01 -1.34
N LEU A 46 4.55 10.15 -0.83
CA LEU A 46 5.98 10.52 -0.91
C LEU A 46 6.85 9.61 -0.05
N ASP A 47 6.38 9.26 1.14
CA ASP A 47 7.14 8.39 2.03
C ASP A 47 7.20 6.96 1.48
N LEU A 48 6.10 6.44 0.94
CA LEU A 48 6.07 5.13 0.29
C LEU A 48 6.94 5.09 -0.98
N ALA A 49 6.91 6.15 -1.80
CA ALA A 49 7.77 6.25 -2.98
C ALA A 49 9.26 6.16 -2.63
N LYS A 50 9.68 6.79 -1.53
CA LYS A 50 11.06 6.67 -1.01
C LYS A 50 11.39 5.25 -0.56
N GLU A 51 10.46 4.54 0.09
CA GLU A 51 10.67 3.14 0.51
C GLU A 51 10.80 2.19 -0.71
N LEU A 52 10.03 2.45 -1.76
CA LEU A 52 10.01 1.65 -2.98
C LEU A 52 11.12 2.01 -3.98
N ASP A 53 11.73 3.19 -3.86
CA ASP A 53 12.61 3.81 -4.85
C ASP A 53 11.91 4.06 -6.20
N TRP A 54 10.65 4.55 -6.14
CA TRP A 54 9.81 4.84 -7.31
C TRP A 54 9.51 6.33 -7.43
N ALA A 55 9.01 6.78 -8.58
CA ALA A 55 8.49 8.14 -8.70
C ALA A 55 7.20 8.30 -7.88
N PRO A 56 7.02 9.43 -7.15
CA PRO A 56 5.79 9.72 -6.41
C PRO A 56 4.52 9.66 -7.26
N GLU A 57 4.61 10.07 -8.52
CA GLU A 57 3.51 10.05 -9.48
C GLU A 57 3.04 8.61 -9.75
N GLU A 58 3.96 7.68 -9.98
CA GLU A 58 3.64 6.27 -10.21
C GLU A 58 2.97 5.63 -8.99
N VAL A 59 3.47 5.92 -7.79
CA VAL A 59 2.84 5.47 -6.55
C VAL A 59 1.45 6.09 -6.38
N GLY A 60 1.31 7.36 -6.74
CA GLY A 60 0.01 8.06 -6.78
C GLY A 60 -1.01 7.37 -7.68
N ASP A 61 -0.61 7.02 -8.90
CA ASP A 61 -1.46 6.36 -9.90
C ASP A 61 -1.91 4.97 -9.42
N VAL A 62 -1.00 4.20 -8.80
CA VAL A 62 -1.34 2.88 -8.24
C VAL A 62 -2.26 3.01 -7.03
N VAL A 63 -2.06 4.03 -6.18
CA VAL A 63 -2.95 4.34 -5.05
C VAL A 63 -4.35 4.75 -5.53
N GLU A 64 -4.44 5.55 -6.59
CA GLU A 64 -5.72 5.91 -7.21
C GLU A 64 -6.43 4.67 -7.77
N SER A 65 -5.70 3.81 -8.47
CA SER A 65 -6.19 2.51 -8.94
C SER A 65 -6.69 1.64 -7.78
N ALA A 66 -5.96 1.61 -6.66
CA ALA A 66 -6.37 0.88 -5.46
C ALA A 66 -7.68 1.42 -4.86
N MET A 67 -7.92 2.74 -4.91
CA MET A 67 -9.21 3.33 -4.51
C MET A 67 -10.32 2.97 -5.51
N PHE A 68 -10.04 3.04 -6.81
CA PHE A 68 -10.97 2.67 -7.88
C PHE A 68 -11.46 1.21 -7.73
N PHE A 69 -10.54 0.27 -7.51
CA PHE A 69 -10.85 -1.15 -7.29
C PHE A 69 -11.41 -1.49 -5.90
N LYS A 70 -11.60 -0.47 -5.04
CA LYS A 70 -12.08 -0.58 -3.65
C LYS A 70 -11.17 -1.46 -2.77
N TYR A 71 -9.86 -1.42 -3.02
CA TYR A 71 -8.83 -1.98 -2.14
C TYR A 71 -8.44 -1.00 -1.03
N LEU A 72 -8.49 0.30 -1.33
CA LEU A 72 -8.46 1.37 -0.34
C LEU A 72 -9.86 1.99 -0.18
N THR A 73 -10.14 2.54 1.00
CA THR A 73 -11.32 3.38 1.24
C THR A 73 -11.17 4.72 0.54
N GLU A 74 -12.29 5.38 0.24
CA GLU A 74 -12.23 6.80 -0.12
C GLU A 74 -11.71 7.63 1.07
N PRO A 75 -10.80 8.59 0.83
CA PRO A 75 -10.28 9.45 1.89
C PRO A 75 -11.43 10.28 2.47
N LYS A 76 -11.57 10.26 3.81
CA LYS A 76 -12.59 11.05 4.50
C LYS A 76 -12.09 12.49 4.64
N ARG A 77 -13.01 13.46 4.54
CA ARG A 77 -12.68 14.87 4.77
C ARG A 77 -12.02 15.06 6.14
N GLY A 78 -10.84 15.67 6.16
CA GLY A 78 -10.08 15.92 7.39
C GLY A 78 -9.29 14.72 7.92
N VAL A 79 -9.26 13.59 7.20
CA VAL A 79 -8.43 12.42 7.53
C VAL A 79 -7.33 12.30 6.48
N ILE A 80 -6.09 12.11 6.94
CA ILE A 80 -4.95 11.91 6.06
C ILE A 80 -4.97 10.48 5.54
N GLY A 81 -4.94 10.36 4.21
CA GLY A 81 -4.88 9.10 3.50
C GLY A 81 -6.16 8.26 3.53
N ALA A 82 -5.99 7.00 3.17
CA ALA A 82 -7.02 6.00 3.00
C ALA A 82 -6.63 4.71 3.72
N LYS A 83 -7.64 3.91 4.08
CA LYS A 83 -7.45 2.66 4.80
C LYS A 83 -7.63 1.46 3.88
N ILE A 84 -6.87 0.40 4.11
CA ILE A 84 -7.07 -0.86 3.39
C ILE A 84 -8.44 -1.47 3.75
N THR A 85 -9.13 -2.00 2.74
CA THR A 85 -10.44 -2.64 2.93
C THR A 85 -10.30 -4.11 3.31
N ASN A 86 -11.33 -4.64 3.99
CA ASN A 86 -11.41 -6.08 4.27
C ASN A 86 -11.39 -6.94 3.00
N LYS A 87 -11.86 -6.41 1.86
CA LYS A 87 -11.79 -7.06 0.55
C LYS A 87 -10.33 -7.29 0.13
N ALA A 88 -9.48 -6.27 0.24
CA ALA A 88 -8.07 -6.37 -0.08
C ALA A 88 -7.32 -7.30 0.88
N LEU A 89 -7.56 -7.17 2.20
CA LEU A 89 -6.93 -8.04 3.20
C LEU A 89 -7.25 -9.54 2.99
N ARG A 90 -8.46 -9.86 2.54
CA ARG A 90 -8.83 -11.25 2.17
C ARG A 90 -8.06 -11.74 0.95
N LYS A 91 -7.90 -10.88 -0.08
CA LYS A 91 -7.12 -11.22 -1.29
C LYS A 91 -5.64 -11.44 -0.97
N LEU A 92 -5.07 -10.66 -0.06
CA LEU A 92 -3.71 -10.83 0.45
C LEU A 92 -3.56 -12.03 1.41
N LYS A 93 -4.65 -12.73 1.75
CA LYS A 93 -4.68 -13.80 2.78
C LYS A 93 -4.17 -13.31 4.17
N LEU A 94 -4.32 -12.01 4.44
CA LEU A 94 -3.97 -11.33 5.69
C LEU A 94 -5.18 -11.12 6.62
N PHE A 95 -6.39 -11.45 6.15
CA PHE A 95 -7.62 -11.33 6.93
C PHE A 95 -7.56 -12.20 8.21
N GLY A 96 -7.73 -11.57 9.37
CA GLY A 96 -7.68 -12.23 10.69
C GLY A 96 -6.28 -12.42 11.30
N LYS A 97 -5.20 -12.07 10.57
CA LYS A 97 -3.82 -12.11 11.09
C LYS A 97 -3.34 -10.77 11.65
N HIS A 98 -3.98 -9.67 11.29
CA HIS A 98 -3.77 -8.37 11.92
C HIS A 98 -4.58 -8.29 13.22
N LYS A 99 -3.97 -8.70 14.34
CA LYS A 99 -4.43 -8.25 15.65
C LYS A 99 -4.05 -6.77 15.81
N VAL A 100 -5.05 -6.02 16.25
CA VAL A 100 -5.01 -4.61 16.66
C VAL A 100 -3.93 -4.39 17.70
#